data_AF-A0A2W6BQF1-F1
#
_entry.id   AF-A0A2W6BQF1-F1
#
_cell.length_a   1.000
_cell.length_b   1.000
_cell.length_c   1.000
_cell.angle_alpha   90.00
_cell.angle_beta   90.00
_cell.angle_gamma   90.00
#
_symmetry.space_group_name_H-M   'P 1'
#
loop_
_entity.id
_entity.type
_entity.pdbx_description
1 polymer ?
#
loop_
_entity_poly.entity_id
_entity_poly.type
_entity_poly.pdbx_seq_one_letter_code
_entity_poly.pdbx_strand_id
1 'polypeptide(L)'
;MSPAASPFTDPAVVSGLLYGSADRLARRTGALHRARVSGRHAGHVIADLAAQTATPPRRNTRIADIGCGRGTTTGMLTQQLPAAAVVGVDISPALLAAARYRLPAESGAALACADFHHLPLADASCDIVVAAFCLYHSAAPGRVIGEITRCLRRGGTAILVTKSTDSYRELDHLVAAAGLDPLALSRPSLYQAAHSGNLPALASGHLRVQRVIHHAHRFTFADLAHAAEYLATSPKYQLPAQVAADAAALTAVLRERLPDHRVTTTSTVTYLTATRHADEATTTPATHRKRYREGSGRQRAEQNYRWLASLGGPMRLPGLLATEGQDLVFAHVDGRHAQPGDLVGLADHLGATHAHAHGAELGRARLSEPFRTSSGHQIPGFLGVRLAAVARELASGSVPGSALTIDQAAFLLRGACDGPAAFYKDANPRNFLITPAGPVTVDFDELTLAPFGYDLAKLVVTLAMTHGLLPARLITSAIDAYNTAASQHRPGSGILTRGKLMSFAELHHILTARYLGHAGYRHSWDTLRPDRPS
;
A
#
# COMPACT_ATOMS: atom_id res chain seq x y z
N MET A 1 -3.51 12.58 23.81
CA MET A 1 -3.79 12.77 22.37
C MET A 1 -3.73 11.39 21.71
N SER A 2 -4.77 10.99 20.97
CA SER A 2 -4.81 9.75 20.17
C SER A 2 -3.58 9.70 19.24
N PRO A 3 -3.07 8.52 18.80
CA PRO A 3 -2.00 8.47 17.81
C PRO A 3 -2.52 9.11 16.52
N ALA A 4 -2.20 10.39 16.36
CA ALA A 4 -2.97 11.32 15.56
C ALA A 4 -2.79 11.05 14.07
N ALA A 5 -3.84 11.30 13.30
CA ALA A 5 -3.81 11.37 11.84
C ALA A 5 -2.57 12.17 11.37
N SER A 6 -1.96 11.73 10.27
CA SER A 6 -0.79 12.41 9.70
C SER A 6 -1.12 13.90 9.48
N PRO A 7 -0.31 14.84 10.02
CA PRO A 7 -0.55 16.28 9.85
C PRO A 7 -0.49 16.71 8.38
N PHE A 8 0.01 15.84 7.52
CA PHE A 8 0.16 16.08 6.10
C PHE A 8 -1.09 15.76 5.29
N THR A 9 -2.07 15.06 5.85
CA THR A 9 -3.33 14.69 5.18
C THR A 9 -4.56 15.33 5.80
N ASP A 10 -4.40 16.03 6.93
CA ASP A 10 -5.48 16.84 7.53
C ASP A 10 -5.68 18.13 6.71
N PRO A 11 -6.84 18.33 6.07
CA PRO A 11 -7.09 19.49 5.22
C PRO A 11 -6.91 20.85 5.93
N ALA A 12 -7.25 20.93 7.23
CA ALA A 12 -7.12 22.17 8.00
C ALA A 12 -5.64 22.49 8.28
N VAL A 13 -4.84 21.47 8.58
CA VAL A 13 -3.39 21.62 8.78
C VAL A 13 -2.68 21.92 7.47
N VAL A 14 -3.08 21.27 6.37
CA VAL A 14 -2.50 21.46 5.04
C VAL A 14 -2.75 22.89 4.55
N SER A 15 -4.01 23.32 4.48
CA SER A 15 -4.36 24.65 3.96
C SER A 15 -3.94 25.79 4.90
N GLY A 16 -4.00 25.59 6.22
CA GLY A 16 -3.63 26.58 7.21
C GLY A 16 -2.14 26.56 7.55
N LEU A 17 -1.74 25.66 8.45
CA LEU A 17 -0.38 25.66 9.01
C LEU A 17 0.71 25.48 7.94
N LEU A 18 0.53 24.54 7.01
CA LEU A 18 1.55 24.21 6.01
C LEU A 18 1.60 25.21 4.85
N TYR A 19 0.45 25.62 4.32
CA TYR A 19 0.36 26.38 3.07
C TYR A 19 -0.43 27.68 3.18
N GLY A 20 -0.80 28.13 4.38
CA GLY A 20 -1.43 29.43 4.60
C GLY A 20 -0.48 30.61 4.41
N SER A 21 0.82 30.36 4.27
CA SER A 21 1.85 31.36 3.95
C SER A 21 2.78 30.87 2.85
N ALA A 22 2.93 31.69 1.80
CA ALA A 22 3.90 31.44 0.75
C ALA A 22 5.35 31.47 1.25
N ASP A 23 5.65 32.26 2.28
CA ASP A 23 6.99 32.38 2.84
C ASP A 23 7.47 31.09 3.49
N ARG A 24 6.56 30.39 4.19
CA ARG A 24 6.90 29.11 4.82
C ARG A 24 7.32 28.09 3.77
N LEU A 25 6.53 27.97 2.69
CA LEU A 25 6.87 27.09 1.57
C LEU A 25 8.14 27.56 0.85
N ALA A 26 8.32 28.88 0.68
CA ALA A 26 9.50 29.46 0.06
C ALA A 26 10.78 29.14 0.84
N ARG A 27 10.77 29.29 2.17
CA ARG A 27 11.90 28.90 3.04
C ARG A 27 12.20 27.40 2.93
N ARG A 28 11.18 26.55 3.06
CA ARG A 28 11.33 25.09 2.97
C ARG A 28 11.95 24.63 1.65
N THR A 29 11.39 25.11 0.53
CA THR A 29 11.86 24.74 -0.81
C THR A 29 13.19 25.41 -1.14
N GLY A 30 13.41 26.64 -0.67
CA GLY A 30 14.67 27.37 -0.82
C GLY A 30 15.85 26.69 -0.15
N ALA A 31 15.69 26.24 1.10
CA ALA A 31 16.71 25.48 1.82
C ALA A 31 17.09 24.20 1.06
N LEU A 32 16.10 23.41 0.62
CA LEU A 32 16.38 22.22 -0.18
C LEU A 32 17.02 22.54 -1.54
N HIS A 33 16.62 23.63 -2.19
CA HIS A 33 17.20 24.01 -3.48
C HIS A 33 18.67 24.42 -3.34
N ARG A 34 19.02 25.21 -2.33
CA ARG A 34 20.40 25.62 -2.06
C ARG A 34 21.27 24.46 -1.57
N ALA A 35 20.69 23.49 -0.86
CA ALA A 35 21.40 22.31 -0.40
C ALA A 35 21.64 21.26 -1.51
N ARG A 36 20.90 21.30 -2.64
CA ARG A 36 20.97 20.25 -3.67
C ARG A 36 22.34 20.24 -4.36
N VAL A 37 23.07 19.13 -4.22
CA VAL A 37 24.36 18.90 -4.88
C VAL A 37 24.26 17.99 -6.09
N SER A 38 23.22 17.14 -6.16
CA SER A 38 22.93 16.31 -7.34
C SER A 38 21.44 16.11 -7.56
N GLY A 39 21.07 15.74 -8.79
CA GLY A 39 19.68 15.58 -9.23
C GLY A 39 19.17 16.81 -9.99
N ARG A 40 18.50 16.58 -11.13
CA ARG A 40 17.92 17.66 -11.95
C ARG A 40 16.78 18.35 -11.21
N HIS A 41 16.60 19.66 -11.45
CA HIS A 41 15.43 20.38 -10.94
C HIS A 41 14.15 19.77 -11.51
N ALA A 42 13.21 19.38 -10.63
CA ALA A 42 12.03 18.61 -11.03
C ALA A 42 11.16 19.30 -12.07
N GLY A 43 11.02 20.63 -11.98
CA GLY A 43 10.25 21.41 -12.95
C GLY A 43 10.80 21.31 -14.38
N HIS A 44 12.13 21.21 -14.58
CA HIS A 44 12.70 21.00 -15.92
C HIS A 44 12.37 19.60 -16.43
N VAL A 45 12.45 18.58 -15.58
CA VAL A 45 12.10 17.21 -15.96
C VAL A 45 10.62 17.13 -16.33
N ILE A 46 9.73 17.75 -15.55
CA ILE A 46 8.30 17.81 -15.82
C ILE A 46 8.02 18.48 -17.17
N ALA A 47 8.65 19.62 -17.43
CA ALA A 47 8.42 20.38 -18.66
C ALA A 47 9.02 19.65 -19.89
N ASP A 48 10.16 18.95 -19.75
CA ASP A 48 10.69 18.03 -20.77
C ASP A 48 9.70 16.89 -21.07
N LEU A 49 9.13 16.26 -20.04
CA LEU A 49 8.14 15.19 -20.18
C LEU A 49 6.85 15.69 -20.87
N ALA A 50 6.40 16.90 -20.52
CA ALA A 50 5.24 17.54 -21.15
C ALA A 50 5.52 17.84 -22.64
N ALA A 51 6.70 18.38 -22.96
CA ALA A 51 7.08 18.68 -24.34
C ALA A 51 7.22 17.43 -25.22
N GLN A 52 7.82 16.36 -24.70
CA GLN A 52 7.88 15.05 -25.38
C GLN A 52 6.48 14.52 -25.70
N THR A 53 5.54 14.70 -24.79
CA THR A 53 4.14 14.25 -24.95
C THR A 53 3.37 15.09 -25.96
N ALA A 54 3.67 16.39 -26.04
CA ALA A 54 2.97 17.31 -26.93
C ALA A 54 3.42 17.20 -28.40
N THR A 55 4.27 16.23 -28.80
CA THR A 55 4.86 16.17 -30.14
C THR A 55 4.08 15.25 -31.10
N PRO A 56 3.70 15.70 -32.33
CA PRO A 56 3.90 17.06 -32.85
C PRO A 56 2.98 18.07 -32.14
N PRO A 57 3.45 19.32 -31.93
CA PRO A 57 2.72 20.34 -31.17
C PRO A 57 1.31 20.53 -31.73
N ARG A 58 0.32 20.07 -30.97
CA ARG A 58 -1.09 20.35 -31.30
C ARG A 58 -1.36 21.82 -31.00
N ARG A 59 -1.90 22.54 -31.99
CA ARG A 59 -2.46 23.88 -31.76
C ARG A 59 -3.43 23.81 -30.58
N ASN A 60 -3.33 24.75 -29.64
CA ASN A 60 -4.17 24.86 -28.45
C ASN A 60 -4.04 23.72 -27.42
N THR A 61 -2.83 23.18 -27.21
CA THR A 61 -2.60 22.21 -26.11
C THR A 61 -3.01 22.81 -24.77
N ARG A 62 -3.85 22.12 -24.00
CA ARG A 62 -4.33 22.55 -22.68
C ARG A 62 -3.63 21.76 -21.58
N ILE A 63 -2.99 22.48 -20.66
CA ILE A 63 -2.23 21.89 -19.55
C ILE A 63 -2.82 22.35 -18.22
N ALA A 64 -3.11 21.43 -17.31
CA ALA A 64 -3.44 21.76 -15.92
C ALA A 64 -2.30 21.38 -14.98
N ASP A 65 -1.88 22.29 -14.10
CA ASP A 65 -0.90 22.05 -13.04
C ASP A 65 -1.62 22.02 -11.69
N ILE A 66 -1.85 20.81 -11.16
CA ILE A 66 -2.66 20.55 -9.98
C ILE A 66 -1.78 20.56 -8.73
N GLY A 67 -2.13 21.40 -7.76
CA GLY A 67 -1.26 21.74 -6.64
C GLY A 67 -0.09 22.62 -7.08
N CYS A 68 -0.35 23.61 -7.93
CA CYS A 68 0.68 24.45 -8.56
C CYS A 68 1.51 25.27 -7.56
N GLY A 69 1.04 25.42 -6.32
CA GLY A 69 1.68 26.15 -5.25
C GLY A 69 2.01 27.58 -5.67
N ARG A 70 3.30 27.94 -5.61
CA ARG A 70 3.80 29.28 -5.98
C ARG A 70 4.03 29.44 -7.49
N GLY A 71 3.56 28.51 -8.34
CA GLY A 71 3.67 28.59 -9.79
C GLY A 71 5.06 28.29 -10.38
N THR A 72 5.95 27.61 -9.66
CA THR A 72 7.30 27.29 -10.19
C THR A 72 7.21 26.37 -11.42
N THR A 73 6.44 25.27 -11.31
CA THR A 73 6.26 24.30 -12.40
C THR A 73 5.43 24.91 -13.53
N THR A 74 4.36 25.61 -13.20
CA THR A 74 3.53 26.36 -14.14
C THR A 74 4.36 27.29 -15.01
N GLY A 75 5.28 28.08 -14.42
CA GLY A 75 6.16 28.98 -15.16
C GLY A 75 7.09 28.26 -16.13
N MET A 76 7.68 27.14 -15.71
CA MET A 76 8.53 26.31 -16.59
C MET A 76 7.72 25.71 -17.74
N LEU A 77 6.47 25.27 -17.49
CA LEU A 77 5.57 24.79 -18.53
C LEU A 77 5.23 25.89 -19.55
N THR A 78 4.88 27.11 -19.09
CA THR A 78 4.60 28.23 -20.00
C THR A 78 5.81 28.65 -20.83
N GLN A 79 7.02 28.59 -20.26
CA GLN A 79 8.25 28.95 -20.98
C GLN A 79 8.64 27.91 -22.03
N GLN A 80 8.52 26.61 -21.71
CA GLN A 80 8.91 25.53 -22.61
C GLN A 80 7.82 25.20 -23.65
N LEU A 81 6.56 25.51 -23.35
CA LEU A 81 5.40 25.28 -24.22
C LEU A 81 4.59 26.58 -24.40
N PRO A 82 5.14 27.61 -25.05
CA PRO A 82 4.52 28.94 -25.15
C PRO A 82 3.21 28.95 -25.95
N ALA A 83 2.95 27.93 -26.75
CA ALA A 83 1.69 27.76 -27.49
C ALA A 83 0.60 27.02 -26.69
N ALA A 84 0.90 26.54 -25.48
CA ALA A 84 -0.04 25.83 -24.64
C ALA A 84 -0.81 26.80 -23.72
N ALA A 85 -2.10 26.54 -23.52
CA ALA A 85 -2.89 27.20 -22.48
C ALA A 85 -2.68 26.46 -21.16
N VAL A 86 -2.08 27.13 -20.17
CA VAL A 86 -1.76 26.53 -18.87
C VAL A 86 -2.69 27.08 -17.79
N VAL A 87 -3.29 26.20 -16.99
CA VAL A 87 -4.05 26.56 -15.78
C VAL A 87 -3.39 25.95 -14.54
N GLY A 88 -2.99 26.78 -13.59
CA GLY A 88 -2.54 26.33 -12.27
C GLY A 88 -3.72 26.27 -11.29
N VAL A 89 -3.85 25.17 -10.57
CA VAL A 89 -4.88 24.98 -9.54
C VAL A 89 -4.21 24.73 -8.20
N ASP A 90 -4.60 25.44 -7.15
CA ASP A 90 -4.14 25.17 -5.79
C ASP A 90 -5.25 25.50 -4.78
N ILE A 91 -5.25 24.84 -3.62
CA ILE A 91 -6.24 25.11 -2.56
C ILE A 91 -5.88 26.37 -1.76
N SER A 92 -4.61 26.80 -1.75
CA SER A 92 -4.15 27.92 -0.94
C SER A 92 -4.24 29.27 -1.68
N PRO A 93 -5.08 30.21 -1.20
CA PRO A 93 -5.11 31.57 -1.75
C PRO A 93 -3.77 32.29 -1.61
N ALA A 94 -3.02 32.04 -0.52
CA ALA A 94 -1.72 32.66 -0.27
C ALA A 94 -0.66 32.19 -1.27
N LEU A 95 -0.66 30.90 -1.63
CA LEU A 95 0.24 30.38 -2.65
C LEU A 95 -0.10 30.91 -4.04
N LEU A 96 -1.40 31.01 -4.36
CA LEU A 96 -1.86 31.59 -5.62
C LEU A 96 -1.53 33.08 -5.75
N ALA A 97 -1.57 33.84 -4.66
CA ALA A 97 -1.10 35.23 -4.67
C ALA A 97 0.40 35.33 -5.04
N ALA A 98 1.24 34.46 -4.48
CA ALA A 98 2.64 34.37 -4.86
C ALA A 98 2.85 33.84 -6.29
N ALA A 99 1.99 32.94 -6.77
CA ALA A 99 2.01 32.46 -8.14
C ALA A 99 1.68 33.58 -9.14
N ARG A 100 0.69 34.45 -8.87
CA ARG A 100 0.38 35.63 -9.70
C ARG A 100 1.56 36.59 -9.81
N TYR A 101 2.30 36.78 -8.72
CA TYR A 101 3.51 37.61 -8.76
C TYR A 101 4.61 37.00 -9.64
N ARG A 102 4.73 35.66 -9.63
CA ARG A 102 5.72 34.93 -10.45
C ARG A 102 5.31 34.81 -11.93
N LEU A 103 4.01 34.71 -12.18
CA LEU A 103 3.40 34.46 -13.48
C LEU A 103 2.62 35.70 -13.89
N PRO A 104 3.31 36.73 -14.41
CA PRO A 104 2.62 37.93 -14.85
C PRO A 104 1.75 37.61 -16.08
N ALA A 105 0.84 38.52 -16.45
CA ALA A 105 -0.19 38.27 -17.45
C ALA A 105 0.37 37.77 -18.80
N GLU A 106 1.57 38.21 -19.15
CA GLU A 106 2.29 37.85 -20.37
C GLU A 106 2.69 36.37 -20.42
N SER A 107 2.70 35.67 -19.28
CA SER A 107 2.93 34.21 -19.22
C SER A 107 1.79 33.39 -19.83
N GLY A 108 0.60 33.98 -20.00
CA GLY A 108 -0.59 33.29 -20.51
C GLY A 108 -1.18 32.24 -19.55
N ALA A 109 -0.66 32.12 -18.32
CA ALA A 109 -1.18 31.18 -17.33
C ALA A 109 -2.43 31.72 -16.62
N ALA A 110 -3.47 30.89 -16.53
CA ALA A 110 -4.61 31.12 -15.64
C ALA A 110 -4.36 30.47 -14.27
N LEU A 111 -4.97 31.01 -13.22
CA LEU A 111 -4.85 30.47 -11.86
C LEU A 111 -6.22 30.34 -11.21
N ALA A 112 -6.52 29.18 -10.61
CA ALA A 112 -7.79 28.89 -9.95
C ALA A 112 -7.59 28.35 -8.52
N CYS A 113 -8.43 28.81 -7.59
CA CYS A 113 -8.44 28.33 -6.21
C CYS A 113 -9.44 27.18 -6.07
N ALA A 114 -8.97 25.95 -5.84
CA ALA A 114 -9.84 24.79 -5.67
C ALA A 114 -9.15 23.62 -4.96
N ASP A 115 -9.96 22.74 -4.37
CA ASP A 115 -9.52 21.44 -3.87
C ASP A 115 -9.29 20.49 -5.06
N PHE A 116 -8.15 19.81 -5.10
CA PHE A 116 -7.85 18.83 -6.14
C PHE A 116 -8.76 17.59 -6.11
N HIS A 117 -9.55 17.38 -5.05
CA HIS A 117 -10.60 16.35 -5.02
C HIS A 117 -11.86 16.76 -5.80
N HIS A 118 -11.98 18.04 -6.18
CA HIS A 118 -13.11 18.59 -6.94
C HIS A 118 -12.61 19.69 -7.87
N LEU A 119 -12.04 19.28 -9.01
CA LEU A 119 -11.38 20.21 -9.92
C LEU A 119 -12.41 21.04 -10.71
N PRO A 120 -12.26 22.38 -10.78
CA PRO A 120 -13.14 23.28 -11.53
C PRO A 120 -12.82 23.26 -13.04
N LEU A 121 -12.55 22.06 -13.56
CA LEU A 121 -12.20 21.80 -14.95
C LEU A 121 -13.26 20.87 -15.54
N ALA A 122 -13.69 21.16 -16.76
CA ALA A 122 -14.65 20.33 -17.46
C ALA A 122 -14.05 18.95 -17.78
N ASP A 123 -14.92 17.95 -17.94
CA ASP A 123 -14.53 16.61 -18.39
C ASP A 123 -13.79 16.68 -19.72
N ALA A 124 -12.75 15.86 -19.87
CA ALA A 124 -11.99 15.72 -21.10
C ALA A 124 -11.46 17.05 -21.70
N SER A 125 -11.18 18.05 -20.85
CA SER A 125 -10.79 19.39 -21.26
C SER A 125 -9.28 19.64 -21.34
N CYS A 126 -8.45 18.72 -20.84
CA CYS A 126 -7.00 18.87 -20.76
C CYS A 126 -6.25 17.83 -21.61
N ASP A 127 -5.23 18.25 -22.33
CA ASP A 127 -4.29 17.36 -23.03
C ASP A 127 -3.28 16.74 -22.07
N ILE A 128 -2.78 17.55 -21.12
CA ILE A 128 -1.78 17.17 -20.13
C ILE A 128 -2.25 17.64 -18.76
N VAL A 129 -2.14 16.79 -17.75
CA VAL A 129 -2.35 17.17 -16.36
C VAL A 129 -1.11 16.81 -15.55
N VAL A 130 -0.52 17.79 -14.89
CA VAL A 130 0.63 17.64 -14.00
C VAL A 130 0.12 17.66 -12.57
N ALA A 131 0.59 16.73 -11.74
CA ALA A 131 0.37 16.75 -10.29
C ALA A 131 1.71 16.47 -9.60
N ALA A 132 2.44 17.53 -9.28
CA ALA A 132 3.79 17.44 -8.75
C ALA A 132 3.84 17.79 -7.27
N PHE A 133 4.29 16.83 -6.45
CA PHE A 133 4.51 17.02 -5.01
C PHE A 133 3.25 17.47 -4.23
N CYS A 134 2.07 16.99 -4.63
CA CYS A 134 0.79 17.35 -3.99
C CYS A 134 -0.04 16.13 -3.55
N LEU A 135 0.02 14.99 -4.26
CA LEU A 135 -0.86 13.84 -4.01
C LEU A 135 -0.77 13.25 -2.59
N TYR A 136 0.39 13.35 -1.94
CA TYR A 136 0.57 12.87 -0.57
C TYR A 136 -0.14 13.72 0.49
N HIS A 137 -0.76 14.84 0.09
CA HIS A 137 -1.66 15.63 0.94
C HIS A 137 -3.10 15.10 0.97
N SER A 138 -3.41 14.05 0.19
CA SER A 138 -4.71 13.38 0.25
C SER A 138 -4.63 12.13 1.11
N ALA A 139 -5.63 11.89 1.95
CA ALA A 139 -5.85 10.59 2.57
C ALA A 139 -6.36 9.52 1.58
N ALA A 140 -6.82 9.94 0.40
CA ALA A 140 -7.35 9.07 -0.66
C ALA A 140 -6.79 9.50 -2.03
N PRO A 141 -5.47 9.40 -2.27
CA PRO A 141 -4.83 9.91 -3.48
C PRO A 141 -5.37 9.28 -4.77
N GLY A 142 -5.90 8.06 -4.73
CA GLY A 142 -6.60 7.45 -5.86
C GLY A 142 -7.81 8.27 -6.34
N ARG A 143 -8.57 8.90 -5.44
CA ARG A 143 -9.70 9.78 -5.82
C ARG A 143 -9.24 11.01 -6.60
N VAL A 144 -8.11 11.59 -6.19
CA VAL A 144 -7.49 12.74 -6.89
C VAL A 144 -7.03 12.32 -8.28
N ILE A 145 -6.44 11.14 -8.42
CA ILE A 145 -6.07 10.58 -9.72
C ILE A 145 -7.31 10.32 -10.59
N GLY A 146 -8.43 9.89 -9.99
CA GLY A 146 -9.73 9.81 -10.67
C GLY A 146 -10.17 11.16 -11.24
N GLU A 147 -10.10 12.23 -10.45
CA GLU A 147 -10.44 13.60 -10.91
C GLU A 147 -9.48 14.10 -12.00
N ILE A 148 -8.17 13.85 -11.87
CA ILE A 148 -7.18 14.12 -12.91
C ILE A 148 -7.57 13.38 -14.21
N THR A 149 -7.99 12.12 -14.10
CA THR A 149 -8.40 11.29 -15.23
C THR A 149 -9.68 11.83 -15.88
N ARG A 150 -10.65 12.31 -15.10
CA ARG A 150 -11.87 12.97 -15.60
C ARG A 150 -11.52 14.19 -16.48
N CYS A 151 -10.60 15.02 -16.00
CA CYS A 151 -10.17 16.24 -16.69
C CYS A 151 -9.36 15.97 -17.96
N LEU A 152 -8.60 14.88 -18.01
CA LEU A 152 -7.82 14.51 -19.19
C LEU A 152 -8.71 14.10 -20.35
N ARG A 153 -8.47 14.59 -21.56
CA ARG A 153 -9.08 14.00 -22.76
C ARG A 153 -8.61 12.56 -22.95
N ARG A 154 -9.30 11.83 -23.80
CA ARG A 154 -8.85 10.50 -24.24
C ARG A 154 -7.47 10.59 -24.91
N GLY A 155 -6.58 9.68 -24.56
CA GLY A 155 -5.18 9.73 -24.97
C GLY A 155 -4.40 10.92 -24.40
N GLY A 156 -4.96 11.68 -23.46
CA GLY A 156 -4.25 12.72 -22.72
C GLY A 156 -3.33 12.11 -21.66
N THR A 157 -2.34 12.87 -21.20
CA THR A 157 -1.27 12.37 -20.34
C THR A 157 -1.28 13.01 -18.95
N ALA A 158 -1.25 12.19 -17.91
CA ALA A 158 -0.92 12.60 -16.57
C ALA A 158 0.60 12.53 -16.33
N ILE A 159 1.17 13.55 -15.70
CA ILE A 159 2.54 13.55 -15.18
C ILE A 159 2.45 13.70 -13.66
N LEU A 160 2.64 12.59 -12.95
CA LEU A 160 2.56 12.53 -11.49
C LEU A 160 3.96 12.50 -10.90
N VAL A 161 4.25 13.35 -9.91
CA VAL A 161 5.58 13.43 -9.30
C VAL A 161 5.50 13.34 -7.78
N THR A 162 6.27 12.42 -7.21
CA THR A 162 6.38 12.24 -5.76
C THR A 162 7.81 11.89 -5.34
N LYS A 163 7.99 11.60 -4.05
CA LYS A 163 9.25 11.15 -3.47
C LYS A 163 9.10 9.82 -2.73
N SER A 164 10.22 9.19 -2.41
CA SER A 164 10.25 7.97 -1.60
C SER A 164 9.94 8.25 -0.12
N THR A 165 9.43 7.27 0.61
CA THR A 165 9.07 7.41 2.03
C THR A 165 10.26 7.72 2.93
N ASP A 166 11.45 7.24 2.56
CA ASP A 166 12.74 7.48 3.20
C ASP A 166 13.41 8.80 2.76
N SER A 167 12.76 9.59 1.91
CA SER A 167 13.30 10.90 1.53
C SER A 167 13.49 11.78 2.75
N TYR A 168 14.71 12.29 2.87
CA TYR A 168 15.17 13.13 3.97
C TYR A 168 15.41 12.43 5.32
N ARG A 169 15.59 11.10 5.32
CA ARG A 169 15.76 10.30 6.54
C ARG A 169 16.92 10.77 7.44
N GLU A 170 18.01 11.28 6.86
CA GLU A 170 19.13 11.80 7.65
C GLU A 170 18.77 13.03 8.47
N LEU A 171 17.73 13.80 8.08
CA LEU A 171 17.19 14.87 8.92
C LEU A 171 16.41 14.33 10.11
N ASP A 172 15.77 13.17 10.00
CA ASP A 172 15.15 12.50 11.14
C ASP A 172 16.21 12.05 12.15
N HIS A 173 17.34 11.52 11.65
CA HIS A 173 18.48 11.17 12.49
C HIS A 173 19.08 12.40 13.19
N LEU A 174 19.20 13.54 12.50
CA LEU A 174 19.66 14.78 13.10
C LEU A 174 18.74 15.23 14.24
N VAL A 175 17.42 15.25 14.03
CA VAL A 175 16.44 15.62 15.06
C VAL A 175 16.48 14.67 16.26
N ALA A 176 16.60 13.37 16.01
CA ALA A 176 16.71 12.35 17.07
C ALA A 176 18.02 12.50 17.85
N ALA A 177 19.16 12.62 17.17
CA ALA A 177 20.48 12.77 17.78
C ALA A 177 20.60 14.07 18.59
N ALA A 178 19.96 15.14 18.13
CA ALA A 178 19.88 16.39 18.87
C ALA A 178 18.89 16.32 20.05
N GLY A 179 18.21 15.20 20.31
CA GLY A 179 17.23 15.07 21.40
C GLY A 179 16.06 16.06 21.31
N LEU A 180 15.71 16.49 20.10
CA LEU A 180 14.62 17.44 19.85
C LEU A 180 13.26 16.74 19.77
N ASP A 181 13.26 15.48 19.34
CA ASP A 181 12.06 14.63 19.30
C ASP A 181 12.48 13.16 19.34
N PRO A 182 12.22 12.42 20.44
CA PRO A 182 12.67 11.04 20.60
C PRO A 182 11.97 10.08 19.62
N LEU A 183 10.86 10.50 19.01
CA LEU A 183 10.11 9.70 18.04
C LEU A 183 10.43 10.06 16.58
N ALA A 184 11.38 10.96 16.30
CA ALA A 184 11.63 11.49 14.95
C ALA A 184 11.76 10.40 13.87
N LEU A 185 12.40 9.27 14.19
CA LEU A 185 12.61 8.13 13.28
C LEU A 185 11.39 7.25 13.04
N SER A 186 10.43 7.23 13.98
CA SER A 186 9.20 6.45 13.87
C SER A 186 8.00 7.29 13.43
N ARG A 187 8.15 8.62 13.35
CA ARG A 187 7.10 9.50 12.85
C ARG A 187 6.82 9.26 11.37
N PRO A 188 5.54 9.27 10.97
CA PRO A 188 5.17 9.07 9.58
C PRO A 188 5.85 10.04 8.62
N SER A 189 6.23 9.55 7.45
CA SER A 189 6.79 10.36 6.37
C SER A 189 5.72 11.28 5.78
N LEU A 190 6.13 12.47 5.30
CA LEU A 190 5.29 13.34 4.48
C LEU A 190 4.70 12.59 3.27
N TYR A 191 5.46 11.65 2.72
CA TYR A 191 5.10 10.94 1.50
C TYR A 191 4.28 9.66 1.75
N GLN A 192 3.89 9.38 3.01
CA GLN A 192 3.25 8.11 3.39
C GLN A 192 2.04 7.76 2.51
N ALA A 193 1.18 8.73 2.19
CA ALA A 193 -0.03 8.46 1.41
C ALA A 193 0.26 8.20 -0.08
N ALA A 194 1.20 8.92 -0.69
CA ALA A 194 1.59 8.75 -2.09
C ALA A 194 3.10 8.92 -2.25
N HIS A 195 3.81 7.82 -2.49
CA HIS A 195 5.27 7.75 -2.58
C HIS A 195 5.72 6.91 -3.77
N SER A 196 7.03 6.90 -4.02
CA SER A 196 7.67 6.17 -5.13
C SER A 196 7.25 4.70 -5.25
N GLY A 197 6.96 4.04 -4.13
CA GLY A 197 6.64 2.60 -4.08
C GLY A 197 5.17 2.27 -4.35
N ASN A 198 4.24 3.22 -4.18
CA ASN A 198 2.82 2.99 -4.40
C ASN A 198 2.22 3.81 -5.57
N LEU A 199 2.92 4.83 -6.06
CA LEU A 199 2.41 5.72 -7.11
C LEU A 199 2.00 4.98 -8.40
N PRO A 200 2.74 3.97 -8.91
CA PRO A 200 2.29 3.20 -10.07
C PRO A 200 0.98 2.46 -9.83
N ALA A 201 0.82 1.83 -8.67
CA ALA A 201 -0.42 1.12 -8.33
C ALA A 201 -1.61 2.08 -8.18
N LEU A 202 -1.39 3.24 -7.55
CA LEU A 202 -2.39 4.31 -7.44
C LEU A 202 -2.81 4.83 -8.83
N ALA A 203 -1.86 5.03 -9.74
CA ALA A 203 -2.12 5.52 -11.10
C ALA A 203 -2.88 4.49 -11.95
N SER A 204 -2.47 3.21 -11.88
CA SER A 204 -3.06 2.10 -12.66
C SER A 204 -4.54 1.86 -12.37
N GLY A 205 -5.10 2.39 -11.27
CA GLY A 205 -6.53 2.33 -10.98
C GLY A 205 -7.39 3.14 -11.95
N HIS A 206 -6.82 4.14 -12.64
CA HIS A 206 -7.56 5.05 -13.54
C HIS A 206 -6.86 5.31 -14.88
N LEU A 207 -5.54 5.13 -14.94
CA LEU A 207 -4.69 5.52 -16.08
C LEU A 207 -3.78 4.37 -16.49
N ARG A 208 -3.40 4.33 -17.77
CA ARG A 208 -2.40 3.38 -18.27
C ARG A 208 -1.00 3.93 -18.03
N VAL A 209 -0.29 3.44 -17.02
CA VAL A 209 1.10 3.84 -16.74
C VAL A 209 1.98 3.54 -17.97
N GLN A 210 2.63 4.56 -18.51
CA GLN A 210 3.52 4.44 -19.66
C GLN A 210 4.99 4.32 -19.24
N ARG A 211 5.39 5.13 -18.27
CA ARG A 211 6.79 5.23 -17.85
C ARG A 211 6.88 5.68 -16.40
N VAL A 212 7.84 5.11 -15.68
CA VAL A 212 8.21 5.51 -14.32
C VAL A 212 9.72 5.75 -14.31
N ILE A 213 10.14 6.94 -13.87
CA ILE A 213 11.54 7.35 -13.79
C ILE A 213 11.85 7.69 -12.34
N HIS A 214 12.96 7.17 -11.83
CA HIS A 214 13.48 7.50 -10.51
C HIS A 214 14.76 8.31 -10.65
N HIS A 215 14.79 9.51 -10.07
CA HIS A 215 16.01 10.31 -9.95
C HIS A 215 16.46 10.34 -8.50
N ALA A 216 17.69 9.87 -8.26
CA ALA A 216 18.35 10.06 -6.98
C ALA A 216 18.83 11.51 -6.85
N HIS A 217 18.48 12.15 -5.75
CA HIS A 217 18.90 13.50 -5.40
C HIS A 217 19.71 13.45 -4.10
N ARG A 218 20.79 14.21 -4.05
CA ARG A 218 21.60 14.42 -2.84
C ARG A 218 21.57 15.89 -2.46
N PHE A 219 21.45 16.14 -1.16
CA PHE A 219 21.41 17.47 -0.56
C PHE A 219 22.44 17.54 0.54
N THR A 220 23.35 18.51 0.49
CA THR A 220 24.31 18.81 1.54
C THR A 220 24.06 20.23 2.02
N PHE A 221 23.60 20.36 3.26
CA PHE A 221 23.41 21.67 3.87
C PHE A 221 24.78 22.25 4.24
N ALA A 222 24.91 23.55 4.06
CA ALA A 222 26.17 24.28 4.28
C ALA A 222 26.60 24.20 5.75
N ASP A 223 25.65 24.36 6.66
CA ASP A 223 25.81 24.26 8.10
C ASP A 223 24.48 23.90 8.78
N LEU A 224 24.49 23.83 10.12
CA LEU A 224 23.29 23.54 10.92
C LEU A 224 22.22 24.63 10.82
N ALA A 225 22.61 25.89 10.56
CA ALA A 225 21.66 26.97 10.39
C ALA A 225 20.82 26.77 9.12
N HIS A 226 21.47 26.39 8.02
CA HIS A 226 20.81 26.05 6.78
C HIS A 226 19.88 24.83 6.93
N ALA A 227 20.27 23.81 7.70
CA ALA A 227 19.38 22.67 8.00
C ALA A 227 18.17 23.09 8.86
N ALA A 228 18.38 23.97 9.84
CA ALA A 228 17.33 24.50 10.72
C ALA A 228 16.25 25.26 9.94
N GLU A 229 16.60 25.99 8.87
CA GLU A 229 15.63 26.65 7.99
C GLU A 229 14.60 25.67 7.40
N TYR A 230 15.03 24.45 7.04
CA TYR A 230 14.11 23.42 6.56
C TYR A 230 13.31 22.84 7.73
N LEU A 231 13.98 22.41 8.80
CA LEU A 231 13.37 21.72 9.93
C LEU A 231 12.27 22.56 10.61
N ALA A 232 12.48 23.87 10.79
CA ALA A 232 11.51 24.79 11.37
C ALA A 232 10.20 24.90 10.57
N THR A 233 10.23 24.53 9.28
CA THR A 233 9.04 24.56 8.41
C THR A 233 8.29 23.21 8.35
N SER A 234 8.85 22.16 8.94
CA SER A 234 8.29 20.81 8.90
C SER A 234 7.41 20.54 10.12
N PRO A 235 6.10 20.27 9.97
CA PRO A 235 5.25 19.81 11.07
C PRO A 235 5.41 18.31 11.35
N LYS A 236 6.45 17.66 10.79
CA LYS A 236 6.72 16.24 11.04
C LYS A 236 7.02 16.00 12.51
N TYR A 237 7.81 16.87 13.13
CA TYR A 237 8.38 16.68 14.47
C TYR A 237 7.59 17.45 15.52
N GLN A 238 7.51 16.90 16.74
CA GLN A 238 7.05 17.64 17.91
C GLN A 238 8.23 18.34 18.56
N LEU A 239 8.65 19.45 17.96
CA LEU A 239 9.73 20.27 18.49
C LEU A 239 9.28 21.03 19.75
N PRO A 240 10.18 21.29 20.72
CA PRO A 240 9.88 22.17 21.86
C PRO A 240 9.38 23.53 21.39
N ALA A 241 8.40 24.10 22.10
CA ALA A 241 7.74 25.34 21.70
C ALA A 241 8.71 26.52 21.51
N GLN A 242 9.83 26.55 22.24
CA GLN A 242 10.84 27.61 22.14
C GLN A 242 11.63 27.58 20.82
N VAL A 243 11.65 26.45 20.11
CA VAL A 243 12.37 26.28 18.83
C VAL A 243 11.44 25.94 17.68
N ALA A 244 10.17 25.63 17.97
CA ALA A 244 9.18 25.34 16.96
C ALA A 244 8.95 26.57 16.06
N ALA A 245 9.11 26.40 14.75
CA ALA A 245 9.02 27.47 13.75
C ALA A 245 10.04 28.61 13.85
N ASP A 246 11.03 28.54 14.76
CA ASP A 246 12.14 29.49 14.86
C ASP A 246 13.47 28.81 14.44
N ALA A 247 13.93 29.14 13.24
CA ALA A 247 15.17 28.58 12.70
C ALA A 247 16.42 29.02 13.48
N ALA A 248 16.45 30.23 14.06
CA ALA A 248 17.60 30.73 14.80
C ALA A 248 17.71 30.02 16.17
N ALA A 249 16.59 29.89 16.89
CA ALA A 249 16.55 29.14 18.13
C ALA A 249 16.89 27.66 17.91
N LEU A 250 16.36 27.05 16.83
CA LEU A 250 16.70 25.68 16.46
C LEU A 250 18.20 25.53 16.10
N THR A 251 18.79 26.52 15.44
CA THR A 251 20.24 26.54 15.13
C THR A 251 21.07 26.51 16.41
N ALA A 252 20.71 27.31 17.42
CA ALA A 252 21.44 27.38 18.68
C ALA A 252 21.46 26.01 19.37
N VAL A 253 20.30 25.34 19.47
CA VAL A 253 20.19 24.01 20.07
C VAL A 253 20.97 22.96 19.27
N LEU A 254 20.92 23.01 17.93
CA LEU A 254 21.68 22.09 17.09
C LEU A 254 23.20 22.27 17.27
N ARG A 255 23.69 23.51 17.32
CA ARG A 255 25.12 23.81 17.52
C ARG A 255 25.61 23.43 18.92
N GLU A 256 24.78 23.62 19.94
CA GLU A 256 25.11 23.22 21.31
C GLU A 256 25.25 21.70 21.42
N ARG A 257 24.31 20.95 20.83
CA ARG A 257 24.24 19.49 20.99
C ARG A 257 25.10 18.73 19.98
N LEU A 258 25.36 19.30 18.81
CA LEU A 258 26.00 18.64 17.67
C LEU A 258 26.94 19.59 16.88
N PRO A 259 27.92 20.26 17.52
CA PRO A 259 28.65 21.41 16.97
C PRO A 259 29.32 21.17 15.60
N ASP A 260 29.87 19.96 15.36
CA ASP A 260 30.61 19.63 14.13
C ASP A 260 29.79 18.81 13.11
N HIS A 261 28.49 18.67 13.33
CA HIS A 261 27.69 17.74 12.55
C HIS A 261 27.38 18.29 11.15
N ARG A 262 27.80 17.55 10.11
CA ARG A 262 27.48 17.86 8.71
C ARG A 262 26.20 17.17 8.29
N VAL A 263 25.30 17.92 7.67
CA VAL A 263 23.99 17.40 7.27
C VAL A 263 23.98 17.12 5.78
N THR A 264 24.04 15.84 5.42
CA THR A 264 23.78 15.38 4.05
C THR A 264 22.63 14.41 4.05
N THR A 265 21.73 14.58 3.10
CA THR A 265 20.52 13.77 3.00
C THR A 265 20.18 13.44 1.56
N THR A 266 19.36 12.41 1.37
CA THR A 266 18.99 11.91 0.06
C THR A 266 17.48 11.89 -0.15
N SER A 267 17.07 11.88 -1.42
CA SER A 267 15.68 11.69 -1.81
C SER A 267 15.64 11.01 -3.17
N THR A 268 14.74 10.05 -3.34
CA THR A 268 14.39 9.54 -4.68
C THR A 268 13.15 10.26 -5.15
N VAL A 269 13.26 11.01 -6.24
CA VAL A 269 12.12 11.66 -6.90
C VAL A 269 11.61 10.74 -8.01
N THR A 270 10.33 10.39 -7.95
CA THR A 270 9.67 9.57 -8.97
C THR A 270 8.83 10.45 -9.89
N TYR A 271 9.04 10.32 -11.18
CA TYR A 271 8.19 10.89 -12.23
C TYR A 271 7.47 9.75 -12.93
N LEU A 272 6.14 9.81 -12.96
CA LEU A 272 5.29 8.83 -13.61
C LEU A 272 4.51 9.52 -14.73
N THR A 273 4.62 9.03 -15.95
CA THR A 273 3.74 9.43 -17.06
C THR A 273 2.74 8.32 -17.33
N ALA A 274 1.45 8.67 -17.34
CA ALA A 274 0.36 7.74 -17.63
C ALA A 274 -0.61 8.37 -18.63
N THR A 275 -1.32 7.57 -19.42
CA THR A 275 -2.32 8.07 -20.36
C THR A 275 -3.73 7.67 -19.96
N ARG A 276 -4.70 8.56 -20.18
CA ARG A 276 -6.12 8.17 -20.19
C ARG A 276 -6.35 7.32 -21.43
N HIS A 277 -6.98 6.16 -21.28
CA HIS A 277 -7.26 5.24 -22.38
C HIS A 277 -7.91 5.97 -23.58
N ALA A 278 -7.30 5.88 -24.77
CA ALA A 278 -8.00 6.08 -26.03
C ALA A 278 -8.98 4.89 -26.21
N ASP A 279 -10.13 5.07 -26.84
CA ASP A 279 -11.10 3.98 -27.03
C ASP A 279 -10.45 2.76 -27.71
N GLU A 280 -10.15 1.72 -26.95
CA GLU A 280 -10.81 0.44 -27.24
C GLU A 280 -12.21 0.58 -26.64
N ALA A 281 -13.23 0.10 -27.36
CA ALA A 281 -14.63 0.15 -26.94
C ALA A 281 -14.74 -0.10 -25.44
N THR A 282 -15.58 0.68 -24.75
CA THR A 282 -15.98 0.43 -23.36
C THR A 282 -16.49 -0.99 -23.19
N THR A 283 -15.57 -1.94 -23.02
CA THR A 283 -15.73 -3.00 -22.06
C THR A 283 -15.62 -2.28 -20.73
N THR A 284 -16.76 -2.11 -20.06
CA THR A 284 -16.78 -1.98 -18.60
C THR A 284 -15.69 -2.91 -18.09
N PRO A 285 -14.65 -2.43 -17.35
CA PRO A 285 -13.59 -3.30 -16.89
C PRO A 285 -14.29 -4.48 -16.25
N ALA A 286 -14.01 -5.69 -16.74
CA ALA A 286 -14.75 -6.85 -16.27
C ALA A 286 -14.72 -6.81 -14.75
N THR A 287 -15.88 -6.90 -14.12
CA THR A 287 -16.01 -6.83 -12.67
C THR A 287 -16.43 -8.19 -12.16
N HIS A 288 -15.86 -8.61 -11.04
CA HIS A 288 -16.38 -9.74 -10.30
C HIS A 288 -17.24 -9.23 -9.14
N ARG A 289 -18.52 -9.57 -9.15
CA ARG A 289 -19.47 -9.20 -8.10
C ARG A 289 -19.70 -10.40 -7.18
N LYS A 290 -19.36 -10.26 -5.90
CA LYS A 290 -19.68 -11.25 -4.88
C LYS A 290 -20.86 -10.74 -4.04
N ARG A 291 -22.01 -11.42 -4.18
CA ARG A 291 -23.23 -11.13 -3.42
C ARG A 291 -23.28 -11.92 -2.13
N TYR A 292 -23.59 -11.25 -1.04
CA TYR A 292 -23.77 -11.86 0.27
C TYR A 292 -25.24 -11.98 0.62
N ARG A 293 -25.62 -13.03 1.34
CA ARG A 293 -26.99 -13.22 1.83
C ARG A 293 -27.38 -12.18 2.88
N GLU A 294 -26.41 -11.77 3.69
CA GLU A 294 -26.59 -10.86 4.82
C GLU A 294 -25.58 -9.72 4.77
N GLY A 295 -26.01 -8.52 5.18
CA GLY A 295 -25.14 -7.34 5.24
C GLY A 295 -23.96 -7.51 6.22
N SER A 296 -24.15 -8.28 7.30
CA SER A 296 -23.14 -8.61 8.30
C SER A 296 -21.98 -9.42 7.70
N GLY A 297 -22.29 -10.41 6.85
CA GLY A 297 -21.31 -11.22 6.15
C GLY A 297 -20.49 -10.40 5.16
N ARG A 298 -21.15 -9.55 4.37
CA ARG A 298 -20.50 -8.61 3.47
C ARG A 298 -19.58 -7.64 4.22
N GLN A 299 -20.04 -7.09 5.34
CA GLN A 299 -19.26 -6.15 6.15
C GLN A 299 -18.00 -6.79 6.71
N ARG A 300 -18.11 -8.02 7.22
CA ARG A 300 -16.96 -8.79 7.69
C ARG A 300 -15.97 -9.02 6.55
N ALA A 301 -16.43 -9.46 5.38
CA ALA A 301 -15.56 -9.71 4.23
C ALA A 301 -14.85 -8.44 3.74
N GLU A 302 -15.56 -7.30 3.71
CA GLU A 302 -14.96 -6.01 3.36
C GLU A 302 -13.90 -5.57 4.38
N GLN A 303 -14.15 -5.75 5.67
CA GLN A 303 -13.17 -5.41 6.70
C GLN A 303 -11.93 -6.30 6.62
N ASN A 304 -12.10 -7.61 6.41
CA ASN A 304 -11.01 -8.55 6.17
C ASN A 304 -10.17 -8.12 4.96
N TYR A 305 -10.84 -7.83 3.83
CA TYR A 305 -10.18 -7.35 2.61
C TYR A 305 -9.38 -6.07 2.86
N ARG A 306 -10.00 -5.06 3.48
CA ARG A 306 -9.36 -3.75 3.71
C ARG A 306 -8.16 -3.89 4.66
N TRP A 307 -8.23 -4.75 5.67
CA TRP A 307 -7.08 -5.02 6.52
C TRP A 307 -5.94 -5.68 5.74
N LEU A 308 -6.23 -6.77 5.00
CA LEU A 308 -5.22 -7.44 4.16
C LEU A 308 -4.58 -6.47 3.16
N ALA A 309 -5.37 -5.62 2.50
CA ALA A 309 -4.89 -4.61 1.56
C ALA A 309 -4.01 -3.55 2.23
N SER A 310 -4.33 -3.19 3.49
CA SER A 310 -3.58 -2.16 4.23
C SER A 310 -2.17 -2.60 4.65
N LEU A 311 -1.88 -3.91 4.66
CA LEU A 311 -0.57 -4.43 5.05
C LEU A 311 0.53 -4.02 4.06
N GLY A 312 0.20 -3.75 2.78
CA GLY A 312 1.18 -3.32 1.76
C GLY A 312 2.28 -4.34 1.47
N GLY A 313 2.03 -5.62 1.75
CA GLY A 313 2.98 -6.73 1.67
C GLY A 313 2.95 -7.51 0.35
N PRO A 314 3.54 -8.72 0.33
CA PRO A 314 3.65 -9.55 -0.88
C PRO A 314 2.31 -10.13 -1.36
N MET A 315 1.24 -10.01 -0.55
CA MET A 315 -0.09 -10.48 -0.88
C MET A 315 -0.72 -9.65 -2.00
N ARG A 316 -1.07 -10.30 -3.10
CA ARG A 316 -1.78 -9.64 -4.22
C ARG A 316 -3.28 -9.88 -4.08
N LEU A 317 -4.05 -8.80 -4.18
CA LEU A 317 -5.50 -8.77 -4.05
C LEU A 317 -6.14 -8.12 -5.29
N PRO A 318 -7.34 -8.53 -5.72
CA PRO A 318 -8.11 -7.77 -6.70
C PRO A 318 -8.48 -6.40 -6.12
N GLY A 319 -8.58 -5.36 -6.95
CA GLY A 319 -9.03 -4.03 -6.49
C GLY A 319 -10.50 -4.05 -6.11
N LEU A 320 -10.85 -3.61 -4.90
CA LEU A 320 -12.24 -3.37 -4.50
C LEU A 320 -12.72 -2.05 -5.13
N LEU A 321 -13.64 -2.16 -6.10
CA LEU A 321 -14.15 -1.03 -6.89
C LEU A 321 -15.34 -0.35 -6.22
N ALA A 322 -16.26 -1.14 -5.67
CA ALA A 322 -17.46 -0.61 -5.03
C ALA A 322 -18.01 -1.58 -3.97
N THR A 323 -18.76 -1.00 -3.03
CA THR A 323 -19.58 -1.71 -2.05
C THR A 323 -21.02 -1.23 -2.24
N GLU A 324 -21.90 -2.12 -2.69
CA GLU A 324 -23.25 -1.76 -3.13
C GLU A 324 -24.29 -2.66 -2.44
N GLY A 325 -24.95 -2.15 -1.40
CA GLY A 325 -25.93 -2.93 -0.65
C GLY A 325 -25.31 -4.20 -0.06
N GLN A 326 -25.68 -5.36 -0.62
CA GLN A 326 -25.17 -6.68 -0.23
C GLN A 326 -24.00 -7.19 -1.09
N ASP A 327 -23.51 -6.37 -2.03
CA ASP A 327 -22.50 -6.76 -3.00
C ASP A 327 -21.15 -6.12 -2.70
N LEU A 328 -20.08 -6.90 -2.88
CA LEU A 328 -18.72 -6.38 -3.09
C LEU A 328 -18.35 -6.53 -4.55
N VAL A 329 -17.91 -5.43 -5.16
CA VAL A 329 -17.55 -5.36 -6.58
C VAL A 329 -16.04 -5.23 -6.68
N PHE A 330 -15.39 -6.24 -7.26
CA PHE A 330 -13.96 -6.27 -7.46
C PHE A 330 -13.60 -6.13 -8.93
N ALA A 331 -12.41 -5.61 -9.21
CA ALA A 331 -11.79 -5.71 -10.52
C ALA A 331 -11.63 -7.19 -10.89
N HIS A 332 -12.01 -7.58 -12.10
CA HIS A 332 -11.77 -8.92 -12.59
C HIS A 332 -10.27 -9.17 -12.71
N VAL A 333 -9.89 -10.41 -12.42
CA VAL A 333 -8.51 -10.88 -12.50
C VAL A 333 -8.51 -12.04 -13.47
N ASP A 334 -7.86 -11.85 -14.61
CA ASP A 334 -7.65 -12.91 -15.58
C ASP A 334 -6.63 -13.91 -15.03
N GLY A 335 -7.11 -15.10 -14.68
CA GLY A 335 -6.28 -16.16 -14.13
C GLY A 335 -7.04 -17.47 -14.01
N ARG A 336 -6.30 -18.56 -13.79
CA ARG A 336 -6.87 -19.89 -13.53
C ARG A 336 -6.80 -20.23 -12.06
N HIS A 337 -7.72 -21.05 -11.56
CA HIS A 337 -7.61 -21.58 -10.21
C HIS A 337 -6.34 -22.42 -10.04
N ALA A 338 -5.84 -22.48 -8.80
CA ALA A 338 -4.63 -23.22 -8.48
C ALA A 338 -4.80 -24.73 -8.75
N GLN A 339 -3.70 -25.36 -9.16
CA GLN A 339 -3.56 -26.79 -9.42
C GLN A 339 -2.41 -27.35 -8.56
N PRO A 340 -2.24 -28.67 -8.44
CA PRO A 340 -1.15 -29.27 -7.67
C PRO A 340 0.25 -28.74 -8.03
N GLY A 341 0.50 -28.44 -9.31
CA GLY A 341 1.77 -27.89 -9.78
C GLY A 341 2.11 -26.49 -9.22
N ASP A 342 1.12 -25.75 -8.73
CA ASP A 342 1.31 -24.40 -8.18
C ASP A 342 1.63 -24.41 -6.67
N LEU A 343 1.60 -25.58 -6.01
CA LEU A 343 1.70 -25.70 -4.55
C LEU A 343 2.98 -25.06 -3.99
N VAL A 344 4.12 -25.24 -4.64
CA VAL A 344 5.40 -24.67 -4.16
C VAL A 344 5.38 -23.14 -4.22
N GLY A 345 4.92 -22.55 -5.35
CA GLY A 345 4.82 -21.10 -5.50
C GLY A 345 3.78 -20.47 -4.58
N LEU A 346 2.68 -21.18 -4.29
CA LEU A 346 1.69 -20.74 -3.31
C LEU A 346 2.22 -20.83 -1.87
N ALA A 347 3.02 -21.85 -1.56
CA ALA A 347 3.64 -22.01 -0.26
C ALA A 347 4.65 -20.88 0.02
N ASP A 348 5.47 -20.52 -0.96
CA ASP A 348 6.33 -19.34 -0.93
C ASP A 348 5.52 -18.05 -0.66
N HIS A 349 4.47 -17.82 -1.46
CA HIS A 349 3.59 -16.66 -1.33
C HIS A 349 2.93 -16.56 0.06
N LEU A 350 2.43 -17.67 0.59
CA LEU A 350 1.84 -17.74 1.93
C LEU A 350 2.89 -17.48 3.01
N GLY A 351 4.09 -18.05 2.89
CA GLY A 351 5.19 -17.84 3.84
C GLY A 351 5.59 -16.37 3.93
N ALA A 352 5.80 -15.73 2.77
CA ALA A 352 6.10 -14.30 2.67
C ALA A 352 4.98 -13.44 3.27
N THR A 353 3.72 -13.75 2.92
CA THR A 353 2.55 -12.99 3.38
C THR A 353 2.36 -13.09 4.90
N HIS A 354 2.48 -14.29 5.48
CA HIS A 354 2.35 -14.49 6.91
C HIS A 354 3.47 -13.79 7.70
N ALA A 355 4.71 -13.90 7.24
CA ALA A 355 5.84 -13.23 7.88
C ALA A 355 5.71 -11.71 7.81
N HIS A 356 5.26 -11.16 6.67
CA HIS A 356 4.98 -9.74 6.53
C HIS A 356 3.86 -9.28 7.46
N ALA A 357 2.73 -9.98 7.51
CA ALA A 357 1.61 -9.63 8.39
C ALA A 357 2.03 -9.70 9.88
N HIS A 358 2.84 -10.69 10.25
CA HIS A 358 3.41 -10.82 11.58
C HIS A 358 4.33 -9.64 11.91
N GLY A 359 5.24 -9.27 11.01
CA GLY A 359 6.14 -8.11 11.14
C GLY A 359 5.40 -6.77 11.25
N ALA A 360 4.40 -6.58 10.39
CA ALA A 360 3.64 -5.35 10.31
C ALA A 360 2.74 -5.13 11.53
N GLU A 361 2.06 -6.19 12.00
CA GLU A 361 1.01 -6.00 13.00
C GLU A 361 0.74 -7.18 13.94
N LEU A 362 0.75 -8.44 13.44
CA LEU A 362 0.36 -9.60 14.25
C LEU A 362 1.43 -10.04 15.26
N GLY A 363 2.61 -9.41 15.27
CA GLY A 363 3.69 -9.67 16.23
C GLY A 363 3.29 -9.53 17.70
N ARG A 364 2.24 -8.75 17.98
CA ARG A 364 1.67 -8.52 19.31
C ARG A 364 0.41 -9.33 19.60
N ALA A 365 -0.04 -10.16 18.65
CA ALA A 365 -1.26 -10.94 18.80
C ALA A 365 -1.00 -12.22 19.62
N ARG A 366 -1.96 -12.60 20.46
CA ARG A 366 -2.00 -13.90 21.14
C ARG A 366 -2.99 -14.79 20.41
N LEU A 367 -2.56 -15.98 19.99
CA LEU A 367 -3.40 -16.87 19.18
C LEU A 367 -4.71 -17.28 19.88
N SER A 368 -4.74 -17.34 21.20
CA SER A 368 -5.95 -17.70 21.97
C SER A 368 -6.99 -16.57 22.08
N GLU A 369 -6.63 -15.33 21.78
CA GLU A 369 -7.45 -14.14 22.04
C GLU A 369 -7.81 -13.41 20.72
N PRO A 370 -8.99 -12.76 20.63
CA PRO A 370 -9.27 -11.84 19.53
C PRO A 370 -8.26 -10.69 19.49
N PHE A 371 -7.88 -10.28 18.30
CA PHE A 371 -6.90 -9.23 18.09
C PHE A 371 -7.52 -8.02 17.40
N ARG A 372 -7.31 -6.82 17.96
CA ARG A 372 -7.74 -5.56 17.36
C ARG A 372 -6.58 -4.91 16.60
N THR A 373 -6.75 -4.80 15.30
CA THR A 373 -5.81 -4.12 14.40
C THR A 373 -5.83 -2.61 14.67
N SER A 374 -4.84 -1.91 14.13
CA SER A 374 -4.62 -0.47 14.21
C SER A 374 -5.70 0.29 13.44
N SER A 375 -6.29 -0.35 12.42
CA SER A 375 -7.47 0.15 11.70
C SER A 375 -8.79 -0.12 12.44
N GLY A 376 -8.74 -0.74 13.63
CA GLY A 376 -9.91 -1.05 14.45
C GLY A 376 -10.66 -2.33 14.06
N HIS A 377 -10.22 -3.04 13.01
CA HIS A 377 -10.76 -4.33 12.62
C HIS A 377 -10.44 -5.39 13.69
N GLN A 378 -11.41 -6.26 13.98
CA GLN A 378 -11.28 -7.29 15.01
C GLN A 378 -11.13 -8.65 14.35
N ILE A 379 -9.93 -9.22 14.45
CA ILE A 379 -9.62 -10.56 13.94
C ILE A 379 -9.89 -11.56 15.08
N PRO A 380 -10.77 -12.56 14.87
CA PRO A 380 -11.04 -13.59 15.87
C PRO A 380 -9.79 -14.38 16.25
N GLY A 381 -9.72 -14.80 17.52
CA GLY A 381 -8.69 -15.71 18.01
C GLY A 381 -8.79 -17.10 17.37
N PHE A 382 -7.68 -17.82 17.35
CA PHE A 382 -7.54 -19.16 16.77
C PHE A 382 -8.23 -20.24 17.62
N LEU A 383 -7.89 -20.32 18.92
CA LEU A 383 -8.19 -21.51 19.74
C LEU A 383 -9.69 -21.80 19.87
N GLY A 384 -10.46 -20.83 20.38
CA GLY A 384 -11.88 -21.04 20.65
C GLY A 384 -12.69 -21.34 19.38
N VAL A 385 -12.41 -20.59 18.31
CA VAL A 385 -13.08 -20.77 17.01
C VAL A 385 -12.79 -22.15 16.42
N ARG A 386 -11.53 -22.59 16.46
CA ARG A 386 -11.14 -23.89 15.89
C ARG A 386 -11.59 -25.07 16.73
N LEU A 387 -11.48 -24.99 18.06
CA LEU A 387 -11.91 -26.06 18.94
C LEU A 387 -13.42 -26.32 18.79
N ALA A 388 -14.24 -25.26 18.78
CA ALA A 388 -15.67 -25.39 18.58
C ALA A 388 -16.03 -26.01 17.22
N ALA A 389 -15.32 -25.61 16.16
CA ALA A 389 -15.53 -26.17 14.83
C ALA A 389 -15.16 -27.66 14.77
N VAL A 390 -13.97 -28.04 15.25
CA VAL A 390 -13.50 -29.43 15.28
C VAL A 390 -14.41 -30.32 16.13
N ALA A 391 -14.79 -29.86 17.33
CA ALA A 391 -15.69 -30.60 18.22
C ALA A 391 -17.04 -30.88 17.54
N ARG A 392 -17.62 -29.88 16.86
CA ARG A 392 -18.86 -30.04 16.11
C ARG A 392 -18.73 -31.04 14.96
N GLU A 393 -17.67 -30.96 14.16
CA GLU A 393 -17.49 -31.88 13.04
C GLU A 393 -17.25 -33.32 13.51
N LEU A 394 -16.45 -33.55 14.56
CA LEU A 394 -16.26 -34.89 15.12
C LEU A 394 -17.57 -35.46 15.72
N ALA A 395 -18.34 -34.63 16.43
CA ALA A 395 -19.63 -35.02 16.99
C ALA A 395 -20.69 -35.36 15.93
N SER A 396 -20.53 -34.87 14.69
CA SER A 396 -21.45 -35.19 13.59
C SER A 396 -21.37 -36.65 13.12
N GLY A 397 -20.33 -37.39 13.52
CA GLY A 397 -20.07 -38.76 13.06
C GLY A 397 -19.72 -38.89 11.57
N SER A 398 -19.63 -37.77 10.85
CA SER A 398 -19.53 -37.74 9.38
C SER A 398 -18.08 -37.60 8.87
N VAL A 399 -17.07 -37.67 9.74
CA VAL A 399 -15.65 -37.51 9.38
C VAL A 399 -15.02 -38.89 9.12
N PRO A 400 -14.75 -39.27 7.86
CA PRO A 400 -14.22 -40.59 7.55
C PRO A 400 -12.78 -40.73 8.07
N GLY A 401 -12.48 -41.78 8.84
CA GLY A 401 -11.11 -42.16 9.19
C GLY A 401 -10.29 -41.10 9.95
N SER A 402 -10.94 -40.24 10.75
CA SER A 402 -10.25 -39.24 11.58
C SER A 402 -9.12 -39.87 12.38
N ALA A 403 -7.89 -39.36 12.24
CA ALA A 403 -6.76 -39.81 13.06
C ALA A 403 -6.76 -39.21 14.46
N LEU A 404 -7.59 -38.20 14.73
CA LEU A 404 -7.61 -37.47 15.99
C LEU A 404 -8.94 -37.66 16.71
N THR A 405 -8.84 -37.97 18.00
CA THR A 405 -9.94 -37.79 18.95
C THR A 405 -10.12 -36.30 19.27
N ILE A 406 -11.25 -35.95 19.90
CA ILE A 406 -11.50 -34.55 20.34
C ILE A 406 -10.42 -34.06 21.32
N ASP A 407 -9.97 -34.91 22.24
CA ASP A 407 -8.94 -34.56 23.23
C ASP A 407 -7.57 -34.37 22.57
N GLN A 408 -7.21 -35.24 21.62
CA GLN A 408 -5.97 -35.10 20.84
C GLN A 408 -5.98 -33.82 20.00
N ALA A 409 -7.11 -33.53 19.33
CA ALA A 409 -7.26 -32.30 18.56
C ALA A 409 -7.20 -31.05 19.47
N ALA A 410 -7.83 -31.09 20.64
CA ALA A 410 -7.78 -30.02 21.62
C ALA A 410 -6.35 -29.78 22.13
N PHE A 411 -5.61 -30.84 22.44
CA PHE A 411 -4.21 -30.76 22.84
C PHE A 411 -3.35 -30.10 21.76
N LEU A 412 -3.47 -30.54 20.51
CA LEU A 412 -2.75 -29.96 19.36
C LEU A 412 -3.08 -28.48 19.16
N LEU A 413 -4.35 -28.09 19.22
CA LEU A 413 -4.78 -26.70 19.05
C LEU A 413 -4.25 -25.80 20.17
N ARG A 414 -4.22 -26.27 21.42
CA ARG A 414 -3.65 -25.53 22.56
C ARG A 414 -2.14 -25.33 22.39
N GLY A 415 -1.39 -26.41 22.13
CA GLY A 415 0.07 -26.30 21.94
C GLY A 415 0.45 -25.46 20.72
N ALA A 416 -0.42 -25.38 19.70
CA ALA A 416 -0.17 -24.50 18.56
C ALA A 416 -0.26 -23.00 18.89
N CYS A 417 -0.90 -22.63 20.02
CA CYS A 417 -1.04 -21.23 20.43
C CYS A 417 0.25 -20.63 21.03
N ASP A 418 1.24 -21.45 21.38
CA ASP A 418 2.51 -21.00 21.95
C ASP A 418 3.46 -20.40 20.89
N GLY A 419 3.12 -20.57 19.61
CA GLY A 419 3.91 -20.07 18.48
C GLY A 419 3.57 -18.65 18.04
N PRO A 420 4.36 -18.08 17.10
CA PRO A 420 4.08 -16.77 16.54
C PRO A 420 2.74 -16.75 15.77
N ALA A 421 2.05 -15.62 15.87
CA ALA A 421 0.75 -15.43 15.22
C ALA A 421 0.87 -15.02 13.75
N ALA A 422 0.26 -15.81 12.87
CA ALA A 422 -0.11 -15.46 11.52
C ALA A 422 -1.65 -15.32 11.43
N PHE A 423 -2.19 -15.38 10.21
CA PHE A 423 -3.63 -15.46 9.98
C PHE A 423 -3.97 -16.73 9.19
N TYR A 424 -5.26 -17.07 9.18
CA TYR A 424 -5.85 -18.07 8.29
C TYR A 424 -6.94 -17.39 7.48
N LYS A 425 -6.96 -17.60 6.16
CA LYS A 425 -7.96 -16.99 5.26
C LYS A 425 -8.69 -17.96 4.35
N ASP A 426 -8.71 -19.23 4.72
CA ASP A 426 -9.17 -20.34 3.89
C ASP A 426 -8.37 -20.43 2.57
N ALA A 427 -7.12 -20.87 2.67
CA ALA A 427 -6.25 -21.14 1.52
C ALA A 427 -6.68 -22.38 0.71
N ASN A 428 -7.92 -22.38 0.24
CA ASN A 428 -8.44 -23.31 -0.74
C ASN A 428 -7.85 -22.99 -2.13
N PRO A 429 -7.48 -23.99 -2.98
CA PRO A 429 -6.96 -23.74 -4.32
C PRO A 429 -7.90 -22.89 -5.21
N ARG A 430 -9.23 -22.94 -5.00
CA ARG A 430 -10.18 -22.06 -5.72
C ARG A 430 -10.12 -20.60 -5.27
N ASN A 431 -9.56 -20.33 -4.09
CA ASN A 431 -9.42 -18.98 -3.53
C ASN A 431 -8.10 -18.32 -3.98
N PHE A 432 -7.39 -18.93 -4.94
CA PHE A 432 -6.25 -18.34 -5.63
C PHE A 432 -6.49 -18.33 -7.14
N LEU A 433 -6.16 -17.22 -7.77
CA LEU A 433 -6.05 -17.09 -9.22
C LEU A 433 -4.56 -16.99 -9.59
N ILE A 434 -4.09 -17.93 -10.39
CA ILE A 434 -2.73 -17.97 -10.91
C ILE A 434 -2.67 -17.11 -12.17
N THR A 435 -1.82 -16.08 -12.12
CA THR A 435 -1.60 -15.12 -13.20
C THR A 435 -0.12 -15.11 -13.60
N PRO A 436 0.26 -14.56 -14.77
CA PRO A 436 1.67 -14.41 -15.15
C PRO A 436 2.50 -13.61 -14.13
N ALA A 437 1.88 -12.71 -13.37
CA ALA A 437 2.51 -11.92 -12.33
C ALA A 437 2.51 -12.59 -10.94
N GLY A 438 2.14 -13.88 -10.86
CA GLY A 438 2.04 -14.65 -9.62
C GLY A 438 0.61 -14.87 -9.13
N PRO A 439 0.43 -15.47 -7.94
CA PRO A 439 -0.89 -15.76 -7.38
C PRO A 439 -1.58 -14.48 -6.91
N VAL A 440 -2.90 -14.41 -7.12
CA VAL A 440 -3.80 -13.40 -6.57
C VAL A 440 -4.78 -14.09 -5.65
N THR A 441 -4.87 -13.59 -4.41
CA THR A 441 -5.78 -14.14 -3.41
C THR A 441 -7.18 -13.54 -3.61
N VAL A 442 -8.17 -14.41 -3.70
CA VAL A 442 -9.60 -14.05 -3.81
C VAL A 442 -10.36 -14.70 -2.65
N ASP A 443 -11.61 -14.27 -2.45
CA ASP A 443 -12.44 -14.62 -1.29
C ASP A 443 -11.89 -14.06 0.05
N PHE A 444 -12.70 -13.30 0.77
CA PHE A 444 -12.30 -12.61 2.00
C PHE A 444 -13.25 -12.90 3.16
N ASP A 445 -14.08 -13.94 3.04
CA ASP A 445 -15.18 -14.18 3.99
C ASP A 445 -14.69 -14.65 5.36
N GLU A 446 -13.62 -15.42 5.36
CA GLU A 446 -13.00 -16.02 6.53
C GLU A 446 -11.65 -15.36 6.81
N LEU A 447 -11.47 -14.94 8.07
CA LEU A 447 -10.20 -14.48 8.59
C LEU A 447 -10.15 -14.74 10.09
N THR A 448 -9.14 -15.46 10.55
CA THR A 448 -8.85 -15.61 11.99
C THR A 448 -7.35 -15.52 12.20
N LEU A 449 -6.92 -15.32 13.45
CA LEU A 449 -5.54 -15.65 13.80
C LEU A 449 -5.29 -17.15 13.55
N ALA A 450 -4.05 -17.50 13.25
CA ALA A 450 -3.62 -18.89 13.11
C ALA A 450 -2.10 -19.02 13.27
N PRO A 451 -1.58 -20.19 13.69
CA PRO A 451 -0.15 -20.42 13.74
C PRO A 451 0.46 -20.52 12.32
N PHE A 452 1.75 -20.23 12.20
CA PHE A 452 2.49 -20.41 10.94
C PHE A 452 2.33 -21.85 10.40
N GLY A 453 2.08 -21.96 9.09
CA GLY A 453 1.89 -23.23 8.39
C GLY A 453 0.46 -23.79 8.44
N TYR A 454 -0.45 -23.22 9.23
CA TYR A 454 -1.83 -23.71 9.32
C TYR A 454 -2.61 -23.56 8.01
N ASP A 455 -2.43 -22.44 7.29
CA ASP A 455 -3.10 -22.23 5.99
C ASP A 455 -2.45 -23.06 4.87
N LEU A 456 -1.14 -23.31 4.94
CA LEU A 456 -0.48 -24.23 4.01
C LEU A 456 -1.03 -25.67 4.16
N ALA A 457 -1.30 -26.12 5.39
CA ALA A 457 -1.93 -27.42 5.61
C ALA A 457 -3.33 -27.49 4.99
N LYS A 458 -4.11 -26.39 5.07
CA LYS A 458 -5.41 -26.31 4.39
C LYS A 458 -5.26 -26.48 2.88
N LEU A 459 -4.29 -25.79 2.28
CA LEU A 459 -4.00 -25.87 0.85
C LEU A 459 -3.62 -27.28 0.41
N VAL A 460 -2.73 -27.96 1.17
CA VAL A 460 -2.33 -29.35 0.90
C VAL A 460 -3.52 -30.30 0.93
N VAL A 461 -4.32 -30.25 2.00
CA VAL A 461 -5.50 -31.13 2.15
C VAL A 461 -6.51 -30.89 1.03
N THR A 462 -6.83 -29.64 0.74
CA THR A 462 -7.85 -29.31 -0.27
C THR A 462 -7.39 -29.57 -1.70
N LEU A 463 -6.10 -29.37 -2.02
CA LEU A 463 -5.54 -29.81 -3.31
C LEU A 463 -5.63 -31.32 -3.46
N ALA A 464 -5.25 -32.08 -2.42
CA ALA A 464 -5.33 -33.54 -2.45
C ALA A 464 -6.77 -34.03 -2.62
N MET A 465 -7.70 -33.48 -1.83
CA MET A 465 -9.13 -33.85 -1.94
C MET A 465 -9.75 -33.48 -3.29
N THR A 466 -9.22 -32.47 -4.00
CA THR A 466 -9.73 -32.03 -5.32
C THR A 466 -9.10 -32.82 -6.49
N HIS A 467 -7.80 -33.11 -6.40
CA HIS A 467 -6.99 -33.59 -7.53
C HIS A 467 -6.38 -35.00 -7.34
N GLY A 468 -6.51 -35.60 -6.16
CA GLY A 468 -5.92 -36.88 -5.84
C GLY A 468 -4.59 -36.77 -5.10
N LEU A 469 -3.87 -37.89 -4.97
CA LEU A 469 -2.66 -37.99 -4.16
C LEU A 469 -1.58 -36.97 -4.59
N LEU A 470 -1.07 -36.19 -3.63
CA LEU A 470 0.05 -35.28 -3.86
C LEU A 470 1.38 -36.01 -3.62
N PRO A 471 2.38 -35.91 -4.51
CA PRO A 471 3.68 -36.54 -4.30
C PRO A 471 4.36 -36.05 -3.01
N ALA A 472 4.93 -36.97 -2.21
CA ALA A 472 5.59 -36.60 -0.96
C ALA A 472 6.69 -35.55 -1.13
N ARG A 473 7.45 -35.62 -2.24
CA ARG A 473 8.49 -34.64 -2.61
C ARG A 473 7.94 -33.23 -2.84
N LEU A 474 6.71 -33.13 -3.36
CA LEU A 474 6.06 -31.85 -3.64
C LEU A 474 5.66 -31.17 -2.33
N ILE A 475 5.13 -31.95 -1.37
CA ILE A 475 4.80 -31.47 -0.02
C ILE A 475 6.07 -31.00 0.70
N THR A 476 7.16 -31.77 0.63
CA THR A 476 8.45 -31.35 1.20
C THR A 476 8.96 -30.06 0.57
N SER A 477 8.95 -29.96 -0.76
CA SER A 477 9.37 -28.73 -1.47
C SER A 477 8.53 -27.51 -1.09
N ALA A 478 7.22 -27.71 -0.86
CA ALA A 478 6.32 -26.66 -0.41
C ALA A 478 6.63 -26.17 1.01
N ILE A 479 6.96 -27.09 1.93
CA ILE A 479 7.42 -26.75 3.28
C ILE A 479 8.70 -25.92 3.22
N ASP A 480 9.67 -26.34 2.40
CA ASP A 480 10.96 -25.66 2.27
C ASP A 480 10.78 -24.25 1.69
N ALA A 481 9.95 -24.11 0.65
CA ALA A 481 9.61 -22.82 0.06
C ALA A 481 8.92 -21.88 1.09
N TYR A 482 7.92 -22.39 1.82
CA TYR A 482 7.23 -21.63 2.86
C TYR A 482 8.20 -21.14 3.95
N ASN A 483 9.06 -22.01 4.46
CA ASN A 483 10.02 -21.69 5.51
C ASN A 483 11.06 -20.67 5.04
N THR A 484 11.54 -20.82 3.80
CA THR A 484 12.50 -19.90 3.18
C THR A 484 11.89 -18.50 3.07
N ALA A 485 10.70 -18.40 2.49
CA ALA A 485 9.99 -17.14 2.31
C ALA A 485 9.66 -16.46 3.66
N ALA A 486 9.17 -17.23 4.64
CA ALA A 486 8.86 -16.71 5.96
C ALA A 486 10.11 -16.16 6.67
N SER A 487 11.23 -16.89 6.61
CA SER A 487 12.47 -16.51 7.28
C SER A 487 13.11 -15.26 6.64
N GLN A 488 13.06 -15.13 5.31
CA GLN A 488 13.56 -13.95 4.60
C GLN A 488 12.83 -12.67 5.01
N HIS A 489 11.50 -12.77 5.20
CA HIS A 489 10.67 -11.63 5.59
C HIS A 489 10.71 -11.36 7.10
N ARG A 490 11.02 -12.37 7.92
CA ARG A 490 11.23 -12.21 9.36
C ARG A 490 12.10 -13.34 9.95
N PRO A 491 13.37 -13.05 10.32
CA PRO A 491 14.23 -14.00 11.02
C PRO A 491 13.58 -14.47 12.34
N GLY A 492 13.59 -15.78 12.59
CA GLY A 492 13.08 -16.36 13.84
C GLY A 492 11.57 -16.63 13.89
N SER A 493 10.86 -16.63 12.75
CA SER A 493 9.41 -16.94 12.65
C SER A 493 9.01 -18.39 12.99
N GLY A 494 9.96 -19.22 13.45
CA GLY A 494 9.80 -20.66 13.66
C GLY A 494 9.86 -21.46 12.36
N ILE A 495 10.32 -22.72 12.46
CA ILE A 495 10.42 -23.64 11.32
C ILE A 495 9.19 -24.54 11.29
N LEU A 496 8.47 -24.56 10.16
CA LEU A 496 7.41 -25.52 9.91
C LEU A 496 8.02 -26.87 9.58
N THR A 497 7.80 -27.87 10.42
CA THR A 497 8.23 -29.25 10.17
C THR A 497 7.14 -30.04 9.44
N ARG A 498 7.52 -31.12 8.77
CA ARG A 498 6.57 -32.05 8.13
C ARG A 498 5.55 -32.60 9.13
N GLY A 499 6.00 -33.03 10.31
CA GLY A 499 5.10 -33.56 11.36
C GLY A 499 4.07 -32.52 11.83
N LYS A 500 4.49 -31.26 11.99
CA LYS A 500 3.58 -30.16 12.35
C LYS A 500 2.58 -29.86 11.23
N LEU A 501 3.03 -29.82 9.98
CA LEU A 501 2.14 -29.66 8.82
C LEU A 501 1.10 -30.79 8.76
N MET A 502 1.50 -32.05 8.94
CA MET A 502 0.58 -33.19 8.91
C MET A 502 -0.41 -33.17 10.07
N SER A 503 0.02 -32.74 11.26
CA SER A 503 -0.92 -32.54 12.40
C SER A 503 -1.98 -31.49 12.07
N PHE A 504 -1.60 -30.39 11.41
CA PHE A 504 -2.57 -29.40 10.93
C PHE A 504 -3.42 -29.91 9.76
N ALA A 505 -2.87 -30.79 8.91
CA ALA A 505 -3.62 -31.43 7.83
C ALA A 505 -4.74 -32.32 8.38
N GLU A 506 -4.49 -33.09 9.45
CA GLU A 506 -5.53 -33.90 10.10
C GLU A 506 -6.64 -33.02 10.73
N LEU A 507 -6.29 -31.88 11.32
CA LEU A 507 -7.29 -30.90 11.77
C LEU A 507 -8.13 -30.37 10.60
N HIS A 508 -7.50 -30.09 9.45
CA HIS A 508 -8.21 -29.61 8.26
C HIS A 508 -9.03 -30.69 7.58
N HIS A 509 -8.63 -31.96 7.65
CA HIS A 509 -9.44 -33.09 7.22
C HIS A 509 -10.77 -33.11 7.96
N ILE A 510 -10.74 -33.05 9.30
CA ILE A 510 -11.94 -32.97 10.13
C ILE A 510 -12.85 -31.81 9.67
N LEU A 511 -12.26 -30.62 9.45
CA LEU A 511 -13.00 -29.42 9.06
C LEU A 511 -13.50 -29.42 7.60
N THR A 512 -12.94 -30.28 6.75
CA THR A 512 -13.22 -30.29 5.30
C THR A 512 -14.01 -31.51 4.86
N ALA A 513 -13.98 -32.61 5.63
CA ALA A 513 -14.58 -33.90 5.29
C ALA A 513 -16.07 -33.80 4.94
N ARG A 514 -16.82 -32.93 5.62
CA ARG A 514 -18.25 -32.66 5.33
C ARG A 514 -18.54 -32.21 3.90
N TYR A 515 -17.53 -31.73 3.18
CA TYR A 515 -17.65 -31.29 1.79
C TYR A 515 -17.25 -32.36 0.78
N LEU A 516 -16.85 -33.57 1.21
CA LEU A 516 -16.53 -34.67 0.30
C LEU A 516 -17.73 -34.98 -0.60
N GLY A 517 -17.51 -35.10 -1.92
CA GLY A 517 -18.58 -35.25 -2.91
C GLY A 517 -19.24 -33.92 -3.33
N HIS A 518 -18.87 -32.80 -2.71
CA HIS A 518 -19.36 -31.47 -3.02
C HIS A 518 -18.20 -30.51 -3.31
N ALA A 519 -18.51 -29.36 -3.92
CA ALA A 519 -17.56 -28.26 -4.13
C ALA A 519 -16.23 -28.64 -4.83
N GLY A 520 -16.23 -29.72 -5.62
CA GLY A 520 -15.05 -30.21 -6.36
C GLY A 520 -14.19 -31.24 -5.62
N TYR A 521 -14.47 -31.56 -4.35
CA TYR A 521 -13.73 -32.57 -3.61
C TYR A 521 -14.20 -33.98 -3.99
N ARG A 522 -13.33 -34.73 -4.65
CA ARG A 522 -13.60 -36.07 -5.19
C ARG A 522 -12.88 -37.18 -4.45
N HIS A 523 -11.92 -36.84 -3.59
CA HIS A 523 -11.09 -37.80 -2.89
C HIS A 523 -11.08 -37.51 -1.39
N SER A 524 -11.07 -38.56 -0.59
CA SER A 524 -10.99 -38.45 0.88
C SER A 524 -9.55 -38.25 1.32
N TRP A 525 -9.29 -37.32 2.24
CA TRP A 525 -7.95 -37.21 2.82
C TRP A 525 -7.55 -38.46 3.61
N ASP A 526 -8.49 -39.17 4.22
CA ASP A 526 -8.23 -40.44 4.91
C ASP A 526 -7.49 -41.48 4.04
N THR A 527 -7.81 -41.52 2.74
CA THR A 527 -7.17 -42.43 1.78
C THR A 527 -5.94 -41.83 1.11
N LEU A 528 -5.80 -40.51 1.11
CA LEU A 528 -4.71 -39.79 0.45
C LEU A 528 -3.60 -39.33 1.39
N ARG A 529 -3.77 -39.45 2.71
CA ARG A 529 -2.80 -38.98 3.68
C ARG A 529 -1.44 -39.62 3.43
N PRO A 530 -0.36 -38.82 3.29
CA PRO A 530 0.99 -39.35 3.27
C PRO A 530 1.24 -40.05 4.61
N ASP A 531 1.80 -41.25 4.58
CA ASP A 531 2.27 -41.98 5.78
C ASP A 531 1.19 -42.81 6.54
N ARG A 532 0.10 -43.24 5.86
CA ARG A 532 -0.78 -44.30 6.41
C ARG A 532 0.03 -45.59 6.61
N PRO A 533 -0.03 -46.26 7.78
CA PRO A 533 0.48 -47.63 7.88
C PRO A 533 -0.28 -48.50 6.87
N SER A 534 0.46 -49.18 6.00
CA SER A 534 -0.08 -50.14 5.03
C SER A 534 -0.81 -51.28 5.71
#